data_AF-A0A512CZR5-F1
#
_entry.id   AF-A0A512CZR5-F1
#
_cell.length_a   1.000
_cell.length_b   1.000
_cell.length_c   1.000
_cell.angle_alpha   90.00
_cell.angle_beta   90.00
_cell.angle_gamma   90.00
#
_symmetry.space_group_name_H-M   'P 1'
#
loop_
_entity.id
_entity.type
_entity.pdbx_description
1 polymer ?
#
loop_
_entity_poly.entity_id
_entity_poly.type
_entity_poly.pdbx_seq_one_letter_code
_entity_poly.pdbx_strand_id
1 'polypeptide(L)' 'MGGGVRGGKVYGRWPGLAAANLDNGDLAGTTDYRTILAEALEQRAKLSSSTVFPLLAADRLGMFAAKA' A
#
# COMPACT_ATOMS: atom_id res chain seq x y z
N MET A 1 6.11 -9.15 -14.66
CA MET A 1 4.90 -9.28 -13.81
C MET A 1 4.86 -8.11 -12.84
N GLY A 2 3.68 -7.57 -12.48
CA GLY A 2 3.56 -6.54 -11.44
C GLY A 2 3.02 -5.18 -11.89
N GLY A 3 2.72 -4.96 -13.18
CA GLY A 3 1.90 -3.83 -13.63
C GLY A 3 2.32 -2.43 -13.11
N GLY A 4 3.63 -2.16 -12.98
CA GLY A 4 4.15 -0.89 -12.47
C GLY A 4 4.35 -0.81 -10.95
N VAL A 5 4.18 -1.90 -10.20
CA VAL A 5 4.52 -1.95 -8.77
C VAL A 5 6.04 -1.95 -8.58
N ARG A 6 6.54 -1.03 -7.74
CA ARG A 6 7.92 -0.98 -7.25
C ARG A 6 8.12 -2.03 -6.15
N GLY A 7 8.16 -3.30 -6.57
CA GLY A 7 8.36 -4.45 -5.70
C GLY A 7 9.80 -4.61 -5.20
N GLY A 8 10.08 -5.72 -4.50
CA GLY A 8 11.41 -6.05 -3.98
C GLY A 8 11.71 -5.51 -2.58
N LYS A 9 10.74 -4.88 -1.91
CA LYS A 9 10.85 -4.43 -0.52
C LYS A 9 9.51 -4.53 0.21
N VAL A 10 9.57 -4.60 1.53
CA VAL A 10 8.41 -4.40 2.41
C VAL A 10 8.23 -2.91 2.62
N TYR A 11 7.02 -2.40 2.38
CA TYR A 11 6.66 -1.03 2.75
C TYR A 11 6.22 -1.02 4.21
N GLY A 12 6.88 -0.20 5.04
CA GLY A 12 6.69 -0.20 6.49
C GLY A 12 7.74 -1.03 7.24
N ARG A 13 7.44 -1.35 8.50
CA ARG A 13 8.34 -2.12 9.36
C ARG A 13 8.14 -3.62 9.12
N TRP A 14 9.21 -4.33 8.80
CA TRP A 14 9.23 -5.79 8.80
C TRP A 14 9.66 -6.31 10.17
N PRO A 15 8.75 -6.92 10.96
CA PRO A 15 9.12 -7.42 12.29
C PRO A 15 9.81 -8.80 12.21
N GLY A 16 9.72 -9.51 11.09
CA GLY A 16 10.20 -10.90 10.95
C GLY A 16 9.18 -11.92 11.45
N LEU A 17 9.46 -13.21 11.19
CA LEU A 17 8.53 -14.33 11.39
C LEU A 17 8.70 -15.07 12.73
N ALA A 18 9.34 -14.45 13.72
CA ALA A 18 9.41 -15.04 15.06
C ALA A 18 8.00 -15.17 15.65
N ALA A 19 7.73 -16.26 16.39
CA ALA A 19 6.40 -16.53 16.95
C ALA A 19 5.82 -15.36 17.78
N ALA A 20 6.68 -14.60 18.47
CA ALA A 20 6.27 -13.42 19.25
C ALA A 20 5.74 -12.25 18.39
N ASN A 21 5.98 -12.25 17.08
CA ASN A 21 5.50 -11.24 16.14
C ASN A 21 4.24 -11.67 15.39
N LEU A 22 3.77 -12.90 15.60
CA LEU A 22 2.65 -13.49 14.87
C LEU A 22 1.40 -13.50 15.75
N ASP A 23 0.26 -13.17 15.15
CA ASP A 23 -1.07 -13.35 15.73
C ASP A 23 -1.78 -14.46 14.95
N ASN A 24 -2.00 -15.61 15.58
CA ASN A 24 -2.51 -16.83 14.92
C ASN A 24 -1.75 -17.23 13.64
N GLY A 25 -0.45 -16.96 13.59
CA GLY A 25 0.41 -17.25 12.44
C GLY A 25 0.51 -16.12 11.42
N ASP A 26 -0.28 -15.05 11.57
CA ASP A 26 -0.29 -13.89 10.68
C ASP A 26 0.54 -12.73 11.23
N LEU A 27 1.09 -11.92 10.33
CA LEU A 27 1.68 -10.63 10.69
C LEU A 27 0.58 -9.58 10.84
N ALA A 28 0.72 -8.71 11.83
CA ALA A 28 -0.17 -7.57 11.99
C ALA A 28 -0.12 -6.66 10.76
N GLY A 29 -1.29 -6.38 10.18
CA GLY A 29 -1.44 -5.37 9.13
C GLY A 29 -1.23 -3.98 9.71
N THR A 30 -0.09 -3.36 9.39
CA THR A 30 0.29 -2.03 9.93
C THR A 30 0.06 -0.88 8.95
N THR A 31 -0.29 -1.18 7.71
CA THR A 31 -0.52 -0.18 6.67
C THR A 31 -2.01 -0.01 6.44
N ASP A 32 -2.48 1.23 6.45
CA ASP A 32 -3.83 1.54 6.00
C ASP A 32 -3.97 1.20 4.51
N TYR A 33 -4.75 0.16 4.21
CA TYR A 33 -4.93 -0.32 2.84
C TYR A 33 -5.53 0.75 1.92
N ARG A 34 -6.27 1.74 2.46
CA ARG A 34 -6.84 2.85 1.69
C ARG A 34 -5.74 3.68 1.03
N THR A 35 -4.59 3.83 1.69
CA THR A 35 -3.41 4.51 1.12
C THR A 35 -2.89 3.79 -0.11
N ILE A 36 -2.86 2.45 -0.08
CA ILE A 36 -2.43 1.62 -1.22
C ILE A 36 -3.41 1.78 -2.39
N LEU A 37 -4.71 1.68 -2.11
CA LEU A 37 -5.76 1.77 -3.13
C LEU A 37 -5.88 3.19 -3.71
N ALA A 38 -5.74 4.22 -2.89
CA ALA A 38 -5.72 5.62 -3.33
C ALA A 38 -4.59 5.87 -4.34
N GLU A 39 -3.38 5.38 -4.03
CA GLU A 39 -2.24 5.50 -4.95
C GLU A 39 -2.47 4.72 -6.26
N ALA A 40 -3.10 3.54 -6.18
CA ALA A 40 -3.46 2.78 -7.38
C ALA A 40 -4.46 3.53 -8.27
N LEU A 41 -5.52 4.11 -7.68
CA LEU A 41 -6.50 4.94 -8.41
C LEU A 41 -5.82 6.09 -9.14
N GLU A 42 -4.93 6.81 -8.45
CA GLU A 42 -4.23 7.97 -9.00
C GLU A 42 -3.22 7.58 -10.09
N GLN A 43 -2.33 6.64 -9.80
CA GLN A 43 -1.18 6.33 -10.68
C GLN A 43 -1.54 5.41 -11.84
N ARG A 44 -2.54 4.54 -11.66
CA ARG A 44 -2.91 3.49 -12.62
C ARG A 44 -4.21 3.77 -13.34
N ALA A 45 -5.24 4.23 -12.61
CA ALA A 45 -6.56 4.51 -13.17
C ALA A 45 -6.74 5.98 -13.61
N LYS A 46 -5.82 6.87 -13.21
CA LYS A 46 -5.91 8.33 -13.47
C LYS A 46 -7.20 8.94 -12.91
N LEU A 47 -7.67 8.44 -11.77
CA LEU A 47 -8.83 8.94 -11.05
C LEU A 47 -8.40 9.64 -9.76
N SER A 48 -9.15 10.67 -9.36
CA SER A 48 -8.96 11.28 -8.06
C SER A 48 -9.37 10.31 -6.96
N SER A 49 -8.45 10.00 -6.04
CA SER A 49 -8.76 9.14 -4.90
C SER A 49 -9.74 9.78 -3.93
N SER A 50 -9.81 11.12 -3.87
CA SER A 50 -10.71 11.86 -2.96
C SER A 50 -12.19 11.60 -3.25
N THR A 51 -12.56 11.19 -4.46
CA THR A 51 -13.94 10.82 -4.80
C THR A 51 -14.36 9.51 -4.13
N VAL A 52 -13.39 8.62 -3.85
CA VAL A 52 -13.62 7.31 -3.20
C VAL A 52 -13.28 7.37 -1.71
N PHE A 53 -12.24 8.11 -1.35
CA PHE A 53 -11.72 8.24 0.01
C PHE A 53 -11.58 9.73 0.41
N PRO A 54 -12.71 10.44 0.65
CA PRO A 54 -12.73 11.90 0.80
C PRO A 54 -11.99 12.43 2.05
N LEU A 55 -11.78 11.61 3.07
CA LEU A 55 -11.11 11.99 4.32
C LEU A 55 -9.73 11.35 4.50
N LEU A 56 -9.22 10.69 3.46
CA LEU A 56 -7.91 10.07 3.51
C LEU A 56 -6.82 11.13 3.32
N ALA A 57 -5.80 11.09 4.17
CA ALA A 57 -4.62 11.95 4.02
C ALA A 57 -3.92 11.71 2.68
N ALA A 58 -3.25 12.74 2.15
CA ALA A 58 -2.55 12.67 0.87
C ALA A 58 -1.21 11.89 0.92
N ASP A 59 -0.95 11.16 1.99
CA ASP A 59 0.30 10.40 2.13
C ASP A 59 0.30 9.20 1.18
N ARG A 60 1.39 8.98 0.45
CA ARG A 60 1.51 7.92 -0.56
C ARG A 60 2.79 7.13 -0.34
N LEU A 61 2.71 5.82 -0.52
CA LEU A 61 3.84 4.93 -0.28
C LEU A 61 4.87 4.99 -1.42
N GLY A 62 4.46 5.51 -2.58
CA GLY A 62 5.27 5.50 -3.80
C GLY A 62 5.44 4.08 -4.35
N MET A 63 4.46 3.20 -4.06
CA MET A 63 4.42 1.80 -4.49
C MET A 63 4.19 1.66 -6.00
N PHE A 64 3.43 2.55 -6.62
CA PHE A 64 3.09 2.46 -8.04
C PHE A 64 3.90 3.47 -8.86
N ALA A 65 4.56 2.99 -9.91
CA ALA A 65 5.02 3.86 -10.99
C ALA A 65 3.82 4.42 -11.75
N ALA A 66 3.91 5.69 -12.15
CA ALA A 66 2.93 6.32 -13.01
C ALA A 66 2.78 5.48 -14.29
N LYS A 67 1.54 5.09 -14.60
CA LYS A 67 1.26 4.49 -15.91
C LYS A 67 1.42 5.58 -16.98
N ALA A 68 2.25 5.30 -17.99
CA ALA A 68 2.36 6.11 -19.21
C ALA A 68 1.03 6.12 -19.97
#